data_AF-A0A9P1IT06-F1
#
_entry.id   AF-A0A9P1IT06-F1
#
_cell.length_a   1.000
_cell.length_b   1.000
_cell.length_c   1.000
_cell.angle_alpha   90.00
_cell.angle_beta   90.00
_cell.angle_gamma   90.00
#
_symmetry.space_group_name_H-M   'P 1'
#
loop_
_entity.id
_entity.type
_entity.pdbx_description
1 polymer ?
#
loop_
_entity_poly.entity_id
_entity_poly.type
_entity_poly.pdbx_seq_one_letter_code
_entity_poly.pdbx_strand_id
1 'polypeptide(L)'
;MECLVSLIPRKVYLISKSLNYFYTLTQFLVFFSYIYSYQDFRNQMDLKIRIDKNNGPLPNFIFCENCLVFNLDSSKSIIFALTATFSTLIAAIAIVLMALASYHALSSNTTMFSKSTMIIQKSFLQSLFIQLSVHIIFLALPIILFFSAFLLKLSMENWQIFIHFLTICFFHHGSFSTIAMLSTNKQLRRNLSQIIRKIGQRSKLASKNESKVNTASFVFQQMNRKNTTTS
;
A
#
# COMPACT_ATOMS: atom_id res chain seq x y z
N MET A 1 -39.26 6.07 18.95
CA MET A 1 -38.08 6.45 18.12
C MET A 1 -36.87 5.54 18.36
N GLU A 2 -36.76 4.86 19.51
CA GLU A 2 -35.63 3.98 19.84
C GLU A 2 -35.56 2.68 19.01
N CYS A 3 -36.69 2.18 18.49
CA CYS A 3 -36.72 0.99 17.64
C CYS A 3 -36.16 1.23 16.22
N LEU A 4 -36.24 2.47 15.71
CA LEU A 4 -35.73 2.80 14.37
C LEU A 4 -34.19 2.89 14.36
N VAL A 5 -33.60 3.32 15.50
CA VAL A 5 -32.14 3.48 15.66
C VAL A 5 -31.44 2.13 15.78
N SER A 6 -32.11 1.07 16.26
CA SER A 6 -31.54 -0.29 16.35
C SER A 6 -31.62 -1.09 15.03
N LEU A 7 -32.51 -0.70 14.10
CA LEU A 7 -32.70 -1.34 12.80
C LEU A 7 -31.63 -0.97 11.76
N ILE A 8 -31.13 0.27 11.83
CA ILE A 8 -30.09 0.81 10.93
C ILE A 8 -28.78 0.00 11.00
N PRO A 9 -28.17 -0.28 12.17
CA PRO A 9 -26.92 -1.03 12.24
C PRO A 9 -27.08 -2.48 11.77
N ARG A 10 -28.24 -3.12 11.99
CA ARG A 10 -28.50 -4.49 11.52
C ARG A 10 -28.62 -4.58 10.00
N LYS A 11 -29.31 -3.62 9.37
CA LYS A 11 -29.39 -3.55 7.89
C LYS A 11 -28.04 -3.27 7.26
N VAL A 12 -27.29 -2.30 7.80
CA VAL A 12 -25.92 -1.97 7.33
C VAL A 12 -24.99 -3.18 7.45
N TYR A 13 -25.06 -3.93 8.56
CA TYR A 13 -24.30 -5.15 8.75
C TYR A 13 -24.65 -6.25 7.72
N LEU A 14 -25.94 -6.51 7.49
CA LEU A 14 -26.38 -7.49 6.50
C LEU A 14 -25.96 -7.11 5.07
N ILE A 15 -26.11 -5.84 4.70
CA ILE A 15 -25.66 -5.31 3.40
C ILE A 15 -24.14 -5.46 3.27
N SER A 16 -23.39 -5.05 4.30
CA SER A 16 -21.93 -5.17 4.32
C SER A 16 -21.48 -6.63 4.17
N LYS A 17 -22.13 -7.56 4.87
CA LYS A 17 -21.87 -9.00 4.75
C LYS A 17 -22.15 -9.53 3.35
N SER A 18 -23.31 -9.18 2.77
CA SER A 18 -23.68 -9.57 1.40
C SER A 18 -22.67 -9.03 0.38
N LEU A 19 -22.30 -7.76 0.50
CA LEU A 19 -21.36 -7.11 -0.39
C LEU A 19 -19.95 -7.71 -0.28
N ASN A 20 -19.54 -8.19 0.90
CA ASN A 20 -18.26 -8.86 1.06
C ASN A 20 -18.21 -10.25 0.38
N TYR A 21 -19.32 -11.01 0.41
CA TYR A 21 -19.41 -12.24 -0.39
C TYR A 21 -19.35 -11.93 -1.88
N PHE A 22 -20.06 -10.90 -2.32
CA PHE A 22 -20.04 -10.47 -3.72
C PHE A 22 -18.63 -10.01 -4.15
N TYR A 23 -17.94 -9.22 -3.31
CA TYR A 23 -16.55 -8.85 -3.51
C TYR A 23 -15.66 -10.09 -3.66
N THR A 24 -15.79 -11.06 -2.76
CA THR A 24 -15.02 -12.32 -2.82
C THR A 24 -15.25 -13.06 -4.14
N LEU A 25 -16.49 -13.12 -4.61
CA LEU A 25 -16.82 -13.69 -5.93
C LEU A 25 -16.12 -12.90 -7.06
N THR A 26 -16.14 -11.57 -7.01
CA THR A 26 -15.46 -10.76 -8.04
C THR A 26 -13.95 -10.96 -8.05
N GLN A 27 -13.32 -11.27 -6.92
CA GLN A 27 -11.89 -11.58 -6.86
C GLN A 27 -11.55 -12.88 -7.61
N PHE A 28 -12.40 -13.90 -7.52
CA PHE A 28 -12.25 -15.10 -8.35
C PHE A 28 -12.38 -14.76 -9.84
N LEU A 29 -13.35 -13.91 -10.23
CA LEU A 29 -13.49 -13.47 -11.62
C LEU A 29 -12.26 -12.71 -12.12
N VAL A 30 -11.70 -11.81 -11.31
CA VAL A 30 -10.44 -11.11 -11.63
C VAL A 30 -9.31 -12.12 -11.84
N PHE A 31 -9.16 -13.09 -10.94
CA PHE A 31 -8.14 -14.12 -11.04
C PHE A 31 -8.27 -14.95 -12.34
N PHE A 32 -9.46 -15.40 -12.69
CA PHE A 32 -9.69 -16.14 -13.94
C PHE A 32 -9.45 -15.26 -15.17
N SER A 33 -9.89 -14.00 -15.15
CA SER A 33 -9.64 -13.05 -16.24
C SER A 33 -8.15 -12.73 -16.43
N TYR A 34 -7.37 -12.74 -15.34
CA TYR A 34 -5.92 -12.60 -15.37
C TYR A 34 -5.27 -13.81 -16.04
N ILE A 35 -5.64 -15.04 -15.65
CA ILE A 35 -5.13 -16.25 -16.31
C ILE A 35 -5.47 -16.25 -17.80
N TYR A 36 -6.70 -15.88 -18.15
CA TYR A 36 -7.14 -15.78 -19.54
C TYR A 36 -6.34 -14.76 -20.36
N SER A 37 -5.95 -13.64 -19.74
CA SER A 37 -5.18 -12.56 -20.36
C SER A 37 -3.66 -12.74 -20.25
N TYR A 38 -3.20 -13.77 -19.54
CA TYR A 38 -1.79 -13.94 -19.17
C TYR A 38 -0.86 -14.02 -20.39
N GLN A 39 -1.30 -14.67 -21.46
CA GLN A 39 -0.49 -14.75 -22.69
C GLN A 39 -0.24 -13.37 -23.31
N ASP A 40 -1.23 -12.47 -23.26
CA ASP A 40 -1.11 -11.10 -23.79
C ASP A 40 -0.20 -10.24 -22.89
N PHE A 41 -0.14 -10.53 -21.58
CA PHE A 41 0.80 -9.88 -20.68
C PHE A 41 2.22 -10.41 -20.80
N ARG A 42 2.38 -11.68 -21.16
CA ARG A 42 3.70 -12.31 -21.32
C ARG A 42 4.35 -11.96 -22.67
N ASN A 43 3.60 -12.03 -23.76
CA ASN A 43 4.14 -11.91 -25.12
C ASN A 43 3.90 -10.51 -25.69
N GLN A 44 4.66 -9.53 -25.22
CA GLN A 44 4.44 -8.11 -25.56
C GLN A 44 5.41 -7.51 -26.58
N MET A 45 6.42 -8.26 -27.04
CA MET A 45 7.43 -7.69 -27.94
C MET A 45 6.80 -7.15 -29.23
N ASP A 46 5.92 -7.92 -29.87
CA ASP A 46 5.23 -7.51 -31.10
C ASP A 46 4.37 -6.26 -30.88
N LEU A 47 3.72 -6.15 -29.72
CA LEU A 47 2.93 -4.97 -29.38
C LEU A 47 3.82 -3.73 -29.23
N LYS A 48 4.94 -3.85 -28.50
CA LYS A 48 5.87 -2.76 -28.28
C LYS A 48 6.46 -2.26 -29.59
N ILE A 49 6.85 -3.16 -30.49
CA ILE A 49 7.34 -2.83 -31.83
C ILE A 49 6.25 -2.12 -32.67
N ARG A 50 4.99 -2.57 -32.60
CA ARG A 50 3.89 -1.89 -33.29
C ARG A 50 3.66 -0.48 -32.77
N ILE A 51 3.70 -0.27 -31.46
CA ILE A 51 3.53 1.05 -30.85
C ILE A 51 4.71 1.96 -31.23
N ASP A 52 5.93 1.45 -31.18
CA ASP A 52 7.16 2.16 -31.58
C ASP A 52 7.08 2.65 -33.04
N LYS A 53 6.60 1.79 -33.94
CA LYS A 53 6.43 2.13 -35.36
C LYS A 53 5.30 3.14 -35.59
N ASN A 54 4.18 3.04 -34.87
CA ASN A 54 2.98 3.81 -35.14
C ASN A 54 2.93 5.17 -34.40
N ASN A 55 3.51 5.24 -33.20
CA ASN A 55 3.39 6.39 -32.30
C ASN A 55 4.73 7.13 -32.08
N GLY A 56 5.82 6.64 -32.70
CA GLY A 56 7.17 7.19 -32.56
C GLY A 56 8.06 6.38 -31.61
N PRO A 57 9.37 6.65 -31.60
CA PRO A 57 10.36 5.84 -30.91
C PRO A 57 10.10 5.81 -29.40
N LEU A 58 9.89 4.62 -28.86
CA LEU A 58 9.75 4.36 -27.45
C LEU A 58 11.13 4.37 -26.78
N PRO A 59 11.23 4.85 -25.53
CA PRO A 59 12.45 4.70 -24.76
C PRO A 59 12.89 3.23 -24.64
N ASN A 60 14.21 3.00 -24.80
CA ASN A 60 14.79 1.65 -24.76
C ASN A 60 14.44 0.85 -23.50
N PHE A 61 14.19 1.51 -22.36
CA PHE A 61 13.81 0.83 -21.13
C PHE A 61 12.45 0.12 -21.22
N ILE A 62 11.52 0.55 -22.08
CA ILE A 62 10.19 -0.06 -22.22
C ILE A 62 10.27 -1.48 -22.82
N PHE A 63 11.32 -1.75 -23.59
CA PHE A 63 11.54 -3.07 -24.21
C PHE A 63 12.00 -4.15 -23.23
N CYS A 64 12.11 -3.84 -21.93
CA CYS A 64 12.44 -4.82 -20.91
C CYS A 64 11.34 -5.91 -20.77
N GLU A 65 11.72 -7.15 -20.44
CA GLU A 65 10.78 -8.29 -20.30
C GLU A 65 9.74 -8.06 -19.19
N ASN A 66 10.12 -7.34 -18.13
CA ASN A 66 9.25 -7.04 -16.98
C ASN A 66 8.41 -5.75 -17.17
N CYS A 67 8.63 -5.03 -18.27
CA CYS A 67 7.97 -3.76 -18.53
C CYS A 67 6.65 -4.05 -19.23
N LEU A 68 5.55 -4.02 -18.49
CA LEU A 68 4.23 -4.31 -19.01
C LEU A 68 3.63 -3.08 -19.70
N VAL A 69 3.26 -3.23 -20.95
CA VAL A 69 2.43 -2.29 -21.71
C VAL A 69 1.04 -2.89 -21.83
N PHE A 70 0.03 -2.14 -21.44
CA PHE A 70 -1.34 -2.64 -21.45
C PHE A 70 -1.88 -2.64 -22.89
N ASN A 71 -2.25 -3.81 -23.41
CA ASN A 71 -2.78 -3.95 -24.77
C ASN A 71 -4.27 -3.64 -24.80
N LEU A 72 -4.66 -2.46 -25.27
CA LEU A 72 -6.06 -2.05 -25.29
C LEU A 72 -6.82 -2.49 -26.54
N ASP A 73 -6.14 -3.07 -27.53
CA ASP A 73 -6.78 -3.61 -28.74
C ASP A 73 -7.17 -5.08 -28.60
N SER A 74 -6.63 -5.77 -27.58
CA SER A 74 -6.99 -7.16 -27.31
C SER A 74 -8.24 -7.25 -26.44
N SER A 75 -9.26 -7.96 -26.94
CA SER A 75 -10.47 -8.28 -26.19
C SER A 75 -10.16 -8.93 -24.83
N LYS A 76 -9.08 -9.73 -24.72
CA LYS A 76 -8.71 -10.39 -23.45
C LYS A 76 -8.28 -9.38 -22.41
N SER A 77 -7.37 -8.48 -22.78
CA SER A 77 -6.86 -7.42 -21.92
C SER A 77 -7.96 -6.42 -21.52
N ILE A 78 -8.91 -6.13 -22.43
CA ILE A 78 -10.10 -5.32 -22.11
C ILE A 78 -10.99 -6.04 -21.06
N ILE A 79 -11.26 -7.34 -21.23
CA ILE A 79 -12.05 -8.12 -20.26
C ILE A 79 -11.41 -8.09 -18.87
N PHE A 80 -10.08 -8.25 -18.79
CA PHE A 80 -9.35 -8.11 -17.53
C PHE A 80 -9.48 -6.71 -16.94
N ALA A 81 -9.27 -5.65 -17.74
CA ALA A 81 -9.41 -4.26 -17.28
C ALA A 81 -10.80 -3.96 -16.71
N LEU A 82 -11.86 -4.39 -17.39
CA LEU A 82 -13.25 -4.21 -16.95
C LEU A 82 -13.51 -4.95 -15.64
N THR A 83 -13.10 -6.22 -15.56
CA THR A 83 -13.30 -7.05 -14.37
C THR A 83 -12.54 -6.49 -13.16
N ALA A 84 -11.29 -6.05 -13.37
CA ALA A 84 -10.45 -5.45 -12.33
C ALA A 84 -11.01 -4.09 -11.85
N THR A 85 -11.47 -3.24 -12.78
CA THR A 85 -12.08 -1.95 -12.43
C THR A 85 -13.37 -2.13 -11.63
N PHE A 86 -14.24 -3.03 -12.09
CA PHE A 86 -15.49 -3.36 -11.40
C PHE A 86 -15.23 -3.93 -9.99
N SER A 87 -14.29 -4.87 -9.87
CA SER A 87 -13.93 -5.44 -8.56
C SER A 87 -13.33 -4.39 -7.61
N THR A 88 -12.51 -3.47 -8.12
CA THR A 88 -11.92 -2.37 -7.33
C THR A 88 -12.99 -1.42 -6.79
N LEU A 89 -14.01 -1.09 -7.60
CA LEU A 89 -15.16 -0.29 -7.15
C LEU A 89 -15.94 -0.99 -6.04
N ILE A 90 -16.24 -2.27 -6.21
CA ILE A 90 -16.93 -3.07 -5.18
C ILE A 90 -16.09 -3.15 -3.91
N ALA A 91 -14.78 -3.35 -4.03
CA ALA A 91 -13.86 -3.38 -2.90
C ALA A 91 -13.93 -2.08 -2.10
N ALA A 92 -13.86 -0.93 -2.78
CA ALA A 92 -13.94 0.38 -2.13
C ALA A 92 -15.25 0.54 -1.33
N ILE A 93 -16.38 0.20 -1.94
CA ILE A 93 -17.70 0.27 -1.27
C ILE A 93 -17.76 -0.71 -0.09
N ALA A 94 -17.33 -1.96 -0.30
CA ALA A 94 -17.33 -3.00 0.73
C ALA A 94 -16.51 -2.60 1.95
N ILE A 95 -15.30 -2.08 1.73
CA ILE A 95 -14.42 -1.68 2.83
C ILE A 95 -15.00 -0.48 3.58
N VAL A 96 -15.56 0.52 2.90
CA VAL A 96 -16.23 1.66 3.56
C VAL A 96 -17.41 1.19 4.41
N LEU A 97 -18.28 0.32 3.88
CA LEU A 97 -19.42 -0.20 4.63
C LEU A 97 -19.00 -1.06 5.82
N MET A 98 -17.97 -1.91 5.66
CA MET A 98 -17.41 -2.70 6.77
C MET A 98 -16.84 -1.81 7.87
N ALA A 99 -16.17 -0.72 7.49
CA ALA A 99 -15.60 0.21 8.45
C ALA A 99 -16.71 0.95 9.22
N LEU A 100 -17.75 1.42 8.52
CA LEU A 100 -18.94 2.03 9.14
C LEU A 100 -19.68 1.05 10.07
N ALA A 101 -19.90 -0.18 9.63
CA ALA A 101 -20.50 -1.23 10.46
C ALA A 101 -19.67 -1.51 11.72
N SER A 102 -18.34 -1.57 11.57
CA SER A 102 -17.40 -1.77 12.69
C SER A 102 -17.45 -0.61 13.69
N TYR A 103 -17.53 0.63 13.19
CA TYR A 103 -17.66 1.82 14.03
C TYR A 103 -18.96 1.81 14.83
N HIS A 104 -20.08 1.51 14.18
CA HIS A 104 -21.38 1.41 14.84
C HIS A 104 -21.42 0.28 15.88
N ALA A 105 -20.93 -0.92 15.53
CA ALA A 105 -20.88 -2.05 16.45
C ALA A 105 -20.07 -1.73 17.71
N LEU A 106 -18.94 -1.02 17.56
CA LEU A 106 -18.11 -0.60 18.67
C LEU A 106 -18.74 0.53 19.51
N SER A 107 -19.61 1.35 18.90
CA SER A 107 -20.36 2.38 19.61
C SER A 107 -21.57 1.83 20.36
N SER A 108 -22.17 0.72 19.92
CA SER A 108 -23.38 0.14 20.51
C SER A 108 -23.12 -0.92 21.60
N ASN A 109 -22.00 -1.65 21.54
CA ASN A 109 -21.69 -2.75 22.48
C ASN A 109 -20.87 -2.30 23.70
N THR A 110 -21.42 -1.41 24.52
CA THR A 110 -20.78 -0.93 25.76
C THR A 110 -20.71 -1.98 26.89
N THR A 111 -21.28 -3.18 26.71
CA THR A 111 -21.41 -4.18 27.79
C THR A 111 -20.41 -5.34 27.73
N MET A 112 -19.77 -5.63 26.58
CA MET A 112 -18.85 -6.78 26.44
C MET A 112 -17.38 -6.48 26.70
N PHE A 113 -16.94 -5.22 26.55
CA PHE A 113 -15.53 -4.87 26.66
C PHE A 113 -15.24 -3.99 27.87
N SER A 114 -14.09 -4.21 28.52
CA SER A 114 -13.59 -3.28 29.53
C SER A 114 -13.40 -1.88 28.92
N LYS A 115 -13.56 -0.83 29.75
CA LYS A 115 -13.36 0.57 29.31
C LYS A 115 -11.99 0.78 28.65
N SER A 116 -10.95 0.12 29.16
CA SER A 116 -9.59 0.17 28.60
C SER A 116 -9.51 -0.44 27.19
N THR A 117 -10.09 -1.63 27.00
CA THR A 117 -10.13 -2.31 25.70
C THR A 117 -10.89 -1.51 24.65
N MET A 118 -12.02 -0.90 25.04
CA MET A 118 -12.83 -0.08 24.13
C MET A 118 -12.07 1.15 23.61
N ILE A 119 -11.28 1.82 24.46
CA ILE A 119 -10.44 2.96 24.06
C ILE A 119 -9.41 2.53 23.01
N ILE A 120 -8.76 1.38 23.24
CA ILE A 120 -7.77 0.83 22.31
C ILE A 120 -8.41 0.50 20.95
N GLN A 121 -9.56 -0.19 20.97
CA GLN A 121 -10.29 -0.55 19.74
C GLN A 121 -10.73 0.69 18.95
N LYS A 122 -11.22 1.75 19.61
CA LYS A 122 -11.60 3.00 18.94
C LYS A 122 -10.40 3.69 18.29
N SER A 123 -9.27 3.76 18.99
CA SER A 123 -8.03 4.36 18.45
C SER A 123 -7.47 3.55 17.27
N PHE A 124 -7.54 2.22 17.34
CA PHE A 124 -7.14 1.34 16.25
C PHE A 124 -8.04 1.52 15.03
N LEU A 125 -9.36 1.51 15.22
CA LEU A 125 -10.32 1.70 14.13
C LEU A 125 -10.16 3.08 13.46
N GLN A 126 -9.92 4.14 14.24
CA GLN A 126 -9.60 5.46 13.68
C GLN A 126 -8.33 5.43 12.80
N SER A 127 -7.30 4.70 13.24
CA SER A 127 -6.07 4.54 12.44
C SER A 127 -6.35 3.78 11.13
N LEU A 128 -7.19 2.75 11.18
CA LEU A 128 -7.64 2.00 10.00
C LEU A 128 -8.41 2.88 9.01
N PHE A 129 -9.32 3.74 9.48
CA PHE A 129 -10.06 4.67 8.62
C PHE A 129 -9.13 5.65 7.88
N ILE A 130 -8.13 6.17 8.59
CA ILE A 130 -7.15 7.09 7.98
C ILE A 130 -6.34 6.34 6.93
N GLN A 131 -5.86 5.14 7.24
CA GLN A 131 -5.10 4.31 6.30
C GLN A 131 -5.95 3.93 5.08
N LEU A 132 -7.22 3.57 5.28
CA LEU A 132 -8.17 3.29 4.20
C LEU A 132 -8.33 4.50 3.27
N SER A 133 -8.49 5.69 3.84
CA SER A 133 -8.66 6.92 3.07
C SER A 133 -7.46 7.19 2.16
N VAL A 134 -6.24 6.95 2.66
CA VAL A 134 -5.02 7.05 1.84
C VAL A 134 -5.06 6.08 0.66
N HIS A 135 -5.45 4.82 0.86
CA HIS A 135 -5.54 3.86 -0.25
C HIS A 135 -6.66 4.22 -1.24
N ILE A 136 -7.80 4.74 -0.77
CA ILE A 136 -8.86 5.19 -1.69
C ILE A 136 -8.35 6.32 -2.58
N ILE A 137 -7.68 7.33 -1.99
CA ILE A 137 -7.22 8.52 -2.70
C ILE A 137 -6.03 8.23 -3.61
N PHE A 138 -5.03 7.47 -3.13
CA PHE A 138 -3.76 7.29 -3.83
C PHE A 138 -3.66 5.98 -4.65
N LEU A 139 -4.59 5.03 -4.46
CA LEU A 139 -4.57 3.75 -5.16
C LEU A 139 -5.87 3.52 -5.95
N ALA A 140 -7.01 3.44 -5.27
CA ALA A 140 -8.27 3.07 -5.92
C ALA A 140 -8.72 4.12 -6.95
N LEU A 141 -8.72 5.39 -6.57
CA LEU A 141 -9.14 6.49 -7.44
C LEU A 141 -8.24 6.62 -8.69
N PRO A 142 -6.90 6.59 -8.60
CA PRO A 142 -6.05 6.59 -9.79
C PRO A 142 -6.28 5.42 -10.73
N ILE A 143 -6.49 4.22 -10.19
CA ILE A 143 -6.78 3.03 -11.00
C ILE A 143 -8.10 3.20 -11.76
N ILE A 144 -9.16 3.62 -11.06
CA ILE A 144 -10.48 3.85 -11.66
C ILE A 144 -10.37 4.93 -12.74
N LEU A 145 -9.76 6.08 -12.43
CA LEU A 145 -9.60 7.18 -13.37
C LEU A 145 -8.78 6.79 -14.60
N PHE A 146 -7.69 6.03 -14.41
CA PHE A 146 -6.89 5.50 -15.51
C PHE A 146 -7.78 4.64 -16.41
N PHE A 147 -8.34 3.53 -15.90
CA PHE A 147 -9.11 2.62 -16.73
C PHE A 147 -10.36 3.28 -17.35
N SER A 148 -11.07 4.15 -16.63
CA SER A 148 -12.23 4.87 -17.17
C SER A 148 -11.83 5.83 -18.29
N ALA A 149 -10.77 6.61 -18.12
CA ALA A 149 -10.32 7.55 -19.15
C ALA A 149 -9.88 6.81 -20.42
N PHE A 150 -9.22 5.66 -20.27
CA PHE A 150 -8.84 4.79 -21.38
C PHE A 150 -10.05 4.11 -22.05
N LEU A 151 -11.00 3.56 -21.29
CA LEU A 151 -12.21 2.90 -21.84
C LEU A 151 -13.12 3.87 -22.60
N LEU A 152 -13.23 5.10 -22.12
CA LEU A 152 -14.05 6.14 -22.74
C LEU A 152 -13.32 6.90 -23.86
N LYS A 153 -12.06 6.53 -24.16
CA LYS A 153 -11.19 7.21 -25.14
C LYS A 153 -11.17 8.73 -24.96
N LEU A 154 -11.14 9.19 -23.70
CA LEU A 154 -11.13 10.62 -23.39
C LEU A 154 -9.82 11.22 -23.90
N SER A 155 -9.91 12.06 -24.92
CA SER A 155 -8.78 12.89 -25.34
C SER A 155 -8.80 14.17 -24.52
N MET A 156 -7.78 14.35 -23.70
CA MET A 156 -7.58 15.55 -22.89
C MET A 156 -6.37 16.30 -23.43
N GLU A 157 -6.49 17.62 -23.56
CA GLU A 157 -5.40 18.52 -24.01
C GLU A 157 -4.12 18.34 -23.16
N ASN A 158 -4.28 17.98 -21.88
CA ASN A 158 -3.19 17.75 -20.93
C ASN A 158 -3.02 16.27 -20.51
N TRP A 159 -3.24 15.33 -21.43
CA TRP A 159 -3.18 13.89 -21.15
C TRP A 159 -1.90 13.44 -20.44
N GLN A 160 -0.74 13.96 -20.85
CA GLN A 160 0.55 13.58 -20.26
C GLN A 160 0.65 14.00 -18.78
N ILE A 161 0.19 15.20 -18.43
CA ILE A 161 0.19 15.70 -17.05
C ILE A 161 -0.72 14.84 -16.18
N PHE A 162 -1.90 14.50 -16.71
CA PHE A 162 -2.86 13.63 -16.03
C PHE A 162 -2.27 12.25 -15.73
N ILE A 163 -1.69 11.57 -16.72
CA ILE A 163 -1.06 10.26 -16.51
C ILE A 163 0.12 10.34 -15.54
N HIS A 164 0.98 11.36 -15.63
CA HIS A 164 2.07 11.56 -14.67
C HIS A 164 1.55 11.73 -13.24
N PHE A 165 0.50 12.52 -13.04
CA PHE A 165 -0.12 12.69 -11.74
C PHE A 165 -0.64 11.36 -11.17
N LEU A 166 -1.37 10.58 -11.99
CA LEU A 166 -1.86 9.26 -11.58
C LEU A 166 -0.72 8.30 -11.21
N THR A 167 0.38 8.29 -11.98
CA THR A 167 1.56 7.48 -11.70
C THR A 167 2.24 7.89 -10.39
N ILE A 168 2.36 9.19 -10.11
CA ILE A 168 2.92 9.69 -8.85
C ILE A 168 2.05 9.23 -7.66
N CYS A 169 0.72 9.34 -7.78
CA CYS A 169 -0.19 8.84 -6.75
C CYS A 169 0.02 7.35 -6.49
N PHE A 170 0.02 6.55 -7.57
CA PHE A 170 0.22 5.10 -7.49
C PHE A 170 1.59 4.72 -6.94
N PHE A 171 2.66 5.44 -7.27
CA PHE A 171 4.00 5.14 -6.77
C PHE A 171 4.15 5.49 -5.27
N HIS A 172 3.61 6.63 -4.84
CA HIS A 172 3.78 7.11 -3.47
C HIS A 172 2.75 6.62 -2.46
N HIS A 173 1.69 5.91 -2.87
CA HIS A 173 0.63 5.44 -1.95
C HIS A 173 1.18 4.67 -0.74
N GLY A 174 2.18 3.81 -0.94
CA GLY A 174 2.81 3.02 0.13
C GLY A 174 3.59 3.88 1.14
N SER A 175 4.24 4.94 0.66
CA SER A 175 4.92 5.92 1.52
C SER A 175 3.93 6.69 2.37
N PHE A 176 2.87 7.24 1.75
CA PHE A 176 1.82 7.95 2.47
C PHE A 176 1.07 7.05 3.45
N SER A 177 0.81 5.80 3.09
CA SER A 177 0.19 4.80 3.96
C SER A 177 1.04 4.51 5.20
N THR A 178 2.35 4.40 5.03
CA THR A 178 3.30 4.21 6.14
C THR A 178 3.33 5.43 7.06
N ILE A 179 3.39 6.65 6.49
CA ILE A 179 3.35 7.90 7.27
C ILE A 179 2.02 8.02 8.04
N ALA A 180 0.90 7.71 7.40
CA ALA A 180 -0.42 7.70 8.03
C ALA A 180 -0.49 6.69 9.18
N MET A 181 0.01 5.47 8.99
CA MET A 181 0.03 4.44 10.02
C MET A 181 0.93 4.86 11.22
N LEU A 182 2.12 5.41 10.94
CA LEU A 182 3.04 5.87 11.98
C LEU A 182 2.51 7.08 12.74
N SER A 183 1.84 8.02 12.08
CA SER A 183 1.30 9.23 12.72
C SER A 183 0.08 8.95 13.60
N THR A 184 -0.74 7.97 13.22
CA THR A 184 -2.01 7.65 13.90
C THR A 184 -1.85 6.60 15.00
N ASN A 185 -0.95 5.62 14.82
CA ASN A 185 -0.83 4.51 15.76
C ASN A 185 0.19 4.81 16.88
N LYS A 186 -0.33 5.22 18.04
CA LYS A 186 0.47 5.51 19.25
C LYS A 186 1.31 4.30 19.71
N GLN A 187 0.78 3.09 19.58
CA GLN A 187 1.50 1.87 19.98
C GLN A 187 2.68 1.61 19.05
N LEU A 188 2.46 1.74 17.75
CA LEU A 188 3.51 1.58 16.75
C LEU A 188 4.64 2.59 16.95
N ARG A 189 4.32 3.87 17.21
CA ARG A 189 5.33 4.90 17.52
C ARG A 189 6.15 4.57 18.75
N ARG A 190 5.52 4.09 19.82
CA ARG A 190 6.22 3.71 21.06
C ARG A 190 7.20 2.57 20.80
N ASN A 191 6.76 1.53 20.12
CA ASN A 191 7.60 0.38 19.79
C ASN A 191 8.75 0.78 18.85
N LEU A 192 8.46 1.58 17.81
CA LEU A 192 9.49 2.08 16.90
C LEU A 192 10.53 2.94 17.63
N SER A 193 10.09 3.84 18.50
CA SER A 193 10.98 4.67 19.33
C SER A 193 11.88 3.82 20.23
N GLN A 194 11.36 2.75 20.83
CA GLN A 194 12.15 1.82 21.64
C GLN A 194 13.20 1.08 20.80
N ILE A 195 12.84 0.62 19.61
CA ILE A 195 13.77 -0.04 18.68
C ILE A 195 14.89 0.92 18.27
N ILE A 196 14.54 2.14 17.84
CA ILE A 196 15.51 3.17 17.45
C ILE A 196 16.46 3.49 18.62
N ARG A 197 15.92 3.64 19.84
CA ARG A 197 16.73 3.86 21.04
C ARG A 197 17.70 2.71 21.31
N LYS A 198 17.25 1.46 21.20
CA LYS A 198 18.12 0.28 21.38
C LYS A 198 19.23 0.20 20.33
N ILE A 199 18.91 0.50 19.06
CA ILE A 199 19.91 0.55 17.98
C ILE A 199 20.94 1.64 18.26
N GLY A 200 20.50 2.84 18.63
CA GLY A 200 21.39 3.95 18.98
C GLY A 200 22.26 3.68 20.21
N GLN A 201 21.76 2.92 21.19
CA GLN A 201 22.56 2.49 22.33
C GLN A 201 23.61 1.45 21.93
N ARG A 202 23.25 0.49 21.07
CA ARG A 202 24.19 -0.53 20.55
C ARG A 202 25.29 0.09 19.70
N SER A 203 24.97 1.03 18.82
CA SER A 203 25.98 1.71 17.99
C SER A 203 26.96 2.53 18.85
N LYS A 204 26.46 3.23 19.88
CA LYS A 204 27.32 3.94 20.84
C LYS A 204 28.23 2.99 21.61
N LEU A 205 27.71 1.85 22.07
CA LEU A 205 28.49 0.84 22.80
C LEU A 205 29.59 0.21 21.91
N ALA A 206 29.28 -0.07 20.65
CA ALA A 206 30.24 -0.58 19.67
C ALA A 206 31.39 0.41 19.44
N SER A 207 31.08 1.69 19.18
CA SER A 207 32.14 2.71 18.97
C SER A 207 33.01 2.92 20.21
N LYS A 208 32.45 2.81 21.42
CA LYS A 208 33.19 2.93 22.67
C LYS A 208 34.13 1.75 22.90
N ASN A 209 33.71 0.55 22.55
CA ASN A 209 34.56 -0.64 22.63
C ASN A 209 35.70 -0.59 21.63
N GLU A 210 35.43 -0.14 20.39
CA GLU A 210 36.43 0.01 19.35
C GLU A 210 37.50 1.07 19.73
N SER A 211 37.07 2.20 20.31
CA SER A 211 37.98 3.22 20.85
C SER A 211 38.87 2.70 21.99
N LYS A 212 38.32 1.87 22.90
CA LYS A 212 39.11 1.26 23.99
C LYS A 212 40.14 0.26 23.47
N VAL A 213 39.79 -0.57 22.49
CA VAL A 213 40.72 -1.53 21.87
C VAL A 213 41.88 -0.77 21.22
N ASN A 214 41.59 0.27 20.44
CA ASN A 214 42.63 1.08 19.79
C ASN A 214 43.57 1.77 20.80
N THR A 215 43.01 2.25 21.92
CA THR A 215 43.81 2.86 23.00
C THR A 215 44.71 1.82 23.68
N ALA A 216 44.20 0.62 23.95
CA ALA A 216 44.98 -0.46 24.56
C ALA A 216 46.11 -0.93 23.63
N SER A 217 45.85 -1.08 22.33
CA SER A 217 46.86 -1.42 21.32
C SER A 217 47.96 -0.37 21.21
N PHE A 218 47.61 0.92 21.26
CA PHE A 218 48.60 2.01 21.22
C PHE A 218 49.50 2.04 22.46
N VAL A 219 48.92 1.87 23.65
CA VAL A 219 49.69 1.80 24.90
C VAL A 219 50.62 0.59 24.89
N PHE A 220 50.17 -0.57 24.41
CA PHE A 220 50.99 -1.76 24.29
C PHE A 220 52.18 -1.55 23.32
N GLN A 221 51.96 -0.88 22.18
CA GLN A 221 53.04 -0.51 21.26
C GLN A 221 54.06 0.45 21.90
N GLN A 222 53.62 1.42 22.71
CA GLN A 222 54.54 2.32 23.40
C GLN A 222 55.38 1.61 24.47
N MET A 223 54.79 0.69 25.23
CA MET A 223 55.56 -0.10 26.21
C MET A 223 56.60 -0.99 25.51
N ASN A 224 56.25 -1.59 24.38
CA ASN A 224 57.17 -2.46 23.64
C ASN A 224 58.34 -1.67 23.01
N ARG A 225 58.12 -0.41 22.61
CA ARG A 225 59.19 0.50 22.14
C ARG A 225 60.15 0.96 23.25
N LYS A 226 59.68 1.10 24.49
CA LYS A 226 60.53 1.49 25.62
C LYS A 226 61.45 0.35 26.07
N ASN A 227 61.01 -0.90 25.95
CA ASN A 227 61.84 -2.06 26.32
C ASN A 227 62.94 -2.40 25.30
N THR A 228 62.85 -1.88 24.07
CA THR A 228 63.86 -2.10 23.00
C THR A 228 64.97 -1.04 22.98
N THR A 229 64.88 0.01 23.81
CA THR A 229 65.87 1.11 23.89
C THR A 229 66.76 1.04 25.14
N THR A 230 66.61 -0.01 25.95
CA THR A 230 67.41 -0.26 27.17
C THR A 230 68.29 -1.52 27.08
N SER A 231 68.58 -2.01 25.87
CA SER A 231 69.60 -3.07 25.63
C SER A 231 70.85 -2.50 24.98
#